data_AF-A0A843EDM9-F1
#
_entry.id   AF-A0A843EDM9-F1
#
_cell.length_a   1.000
_cell.length_b   1.000
_cell.length_c   1.000
_cell.angle_alpha   90.00
_cell.angle_beta   90.00
_cell.angle_gamma   90.00
#
_symmetry.space_group_name_H-M   'P 1'
#
loop_
_entity.id
_entity.type
_entity.pdbx_description
1 polymer ?
#
loop_
_entity_poly.entity_id
_entity_poly.type
_entity_poly.pdbx_seq_one_letter_code
_entity_poly.pdbx_strand_id
1 'polypeptide(L)'
;SEDAALYEKIIALTGTSAEEPSQDTPSDVPAQETVPAVQTTGALTETETRPAPAGNMEPVKEGRMRNINISPSGIIGALKCMLSFFTIIRINVDEKDMEAMDQNFWLAPVIGLVTGIVGFIACLIFALAGLSNILVPIVAIASVYIFSKFLHFDGLADFGDGMIVSSGNKEDHVRALKDSRVGAGGLGVALTVVLLTLLSYMEFDAIFGMPIHNWTFMIGVPMAVLSIEVLVKYSQVVAATFGNPGNGMASNQVRNTDMNSLILSSVLTLILLAITTVIGWAMIRYSSLGAVPIPGWHIGLMFVMGFVMAAVVGVLMAHISNKNFGFVNGDVLGATNEISRCAILLVTLLIEGFIMTW
;
A
#
# COMPACT_ATOMS: atom_id res chain seq x y z
N SER A 1 -35.40 35.79 25.84
CA SER A 1 -34.14 36.02 25.12
C SER A 1 -34.41 35.94 23.64
N GLU A 2 -33.57 36.54 22.81
CA GLU A 2 -33.65 36.48 21.34
C GLU A 2 -33.70 35.04 20.77
N ASP A 3 -33.39 34.03 21.59
CA ASP A 3 -33.43 32.60 21.23
C ASP A 3 -34.85 32.03 21.07
N ALA A 4 -35.87 32.59 21.75
CA ALA A 4 -37.24 32.08 21.65
C ALA A 4 -37.88 32.40 20.28
N ALA A 5 -37.53 33.55 19.69
CA ALA A 5 -37.99 33.95 18.36
C ALA A 5 -37.29 33.18 17.23
N LEU A 6 -36.08 32.68 17.47
CA LEU A 6 -35.36 31.84 16.52
C LEU A 6 -35.94 30.41 16.45
N TYR A 7 -36.41 29.89 17.58
CA TYR A 7 -37.00 28.55 17.68
C TYR A 7 -38.35 28.44 16.96
N GLU A 8 -39.24 29.44 17.09
CA GLU A 8 -40.51 29.44 16.34
C GLU A 8 -40.31 29.54 14.82
N LYS A 9 -39.25 30.25 14.39
CA LYS A 9 -38.92 30.40 12.97
C LYS A 9 -38.42 29.10 12.34
N ILE A 10 -37.82 28.20 13.13
CA ILE A 10 -37.34 26.89 12.70
C ILE A 10 -38.51 25.89 12.61
N ILE A 11 -39.45 25.90 13.56
CA ILE A 11 -40.63 25.01 13.55
C ILE A 11 -41.56 25.32 12.37
N ALA A 12 -41.68 26.58 11.97
CA ALA A 12 -42.45 26.98 10.79
C ALA A 12 -41.84 26.53 9.45
N LEU A 13 -40.55 26.14 9.42
CA LEU A 13 -39.82 25.75 8.20
C LEU A 13 -39.68 24.23 8.03
N THR A 14 -39.87 23.42 9.07
CA THR A 14 -39.57 21.96 9.01
C THR A 14 -40.78 21.04 9.17
N GLY A 15 -41.99 21.56 9.41
CA GLY A 15 -43.23 20.79 9.22
C GLY A 15 -43.40 19.50 10.04
N THR A 16 -42.64 19.32 11.13
CA THR A 16 -42.68 18.12 11.98
C THR A 16 -43.02 18.51 13.41
N SER A 17 -44.27 18.27 13.84
CA SER A 17 -44.62 18.31 15.26
C SER A 17 -44.26 16.98 15.91
N ALA A 18 -43.57 17.05 17.05
CA ALA A 18 -43.38 15.92 17.95
C ALA A 18 -44.62 15.79 18.85
N GLU A 19 -45.26 14.61 18.86
CA GLU A 19 -46.27 14.24 19.86
C GLU A 19 -45.68 13.19 20.82
N GLU A 20 -45.88 13.42 22.11
CA GLU A 20 -45.59 12.50 23.23
C GLU A 20 -46.85 11.64 23.58
N PRO A 21 -46.68 10.53 24.32
CA PRO A 21 -47.55 9.35 24.23
C PRO A 21 -48.80 9.40 25.12
N SER A 22 -49.93 8.92 24.61
CA SER A 22 -51.13 8.61 25.40
C SER A 22 -51.26 7.11 25.68
N GLN A 23 -51.60 6.79 26.92
CA GLN A 23 -52.04 5.48 27.38
C GLN A 23 -53.49 5.25 26.93
N ASP A 24 -53.79 4.11 26.31
CA ASP A 24 -55.06 3.40 26.46
C ASP A 24 -55.02 2.02 25.78
N THR A 25 -55.34 0.98 26.55
CA THR A 25 -55.73 -0.39 26.12
C THR A 25 -57.27 -0.50 26.15
N PRO A 26 -57.97 -1.59 25.70
CA PRO A 26 -57.57 -2.81 24.98
C PRO A 26 -58.51 -3.18 23.79
N SER A 27 -58.10 -4.09 22.90
CA SER A 27 -58.80 -5.37 22.59
C SER A 27 -58.30 -6.01 21.28
N ASP A 28 -58.34 -7.35 21.27
CA ASP A 28 -58.35 -8.24 20.09
C ASP A 28 -57.01 -8.67 19.47
N VAL A 29 -56.41 -9.67 20.12
CA VAL A 29 -55.39 -10.58 19.57
C VAL A 29 -56.09 -11.88 19.10
N PRO A 30 -55.85 -12.39 17.88
CA PRO A 30 -56.22 -13.75 17.54
C PRO A 30 -55.12 -14.76 17.94
N ALA A 31 -55.58 -15.76 18.71
CA ALA A 31 -55.06 -17.09 19.01
C ALA A 31 -53.65 -17.52 18.55
N GLN A 32 -52.83 -17.88 19.55
CA GLN A 32 -51.68 -18.79 19.44
C GLN A 32 -52.15 -20.25 19.37
N GLU A 33 -51.64 -21.02 18.41
CA GLU A 33 -51.68 -22.49 18.45
C GLU A 33 -50.58 -23.03 19.37
N THR A 34 -51.00 -23.82 20.35
CA THR A 34 -50.19 -24.57 21.33
C THR A 34 -50.08 -26.03 20.93
N VAL A 35 -48.89 -26.67 21.01
CA VAL A 35 -48.69 -28.06 21.55
C VAL A 35 -47.18 -28.34 21.80
N PRO A 36 -46.74 -29.35 22.60
CA PRO A 36 -46.51 -29.27 24.05
C PRO A 36 -45.06 -29.62 24.49
N ALA A 37 -44.79 -29.42 25.79
CA ALA A 37 -43.56 -29.81 26.47
C ALA A 37 -43.45 -31.32 26.76
N VAL A 38 -42.24 -31.88 26.69
CA VAL A 38 -41.87 -33.17 27.28
C VAL A 38 -40.61 -33.00 28.13
N GLN A 39 -40.75 -33.26 29.43
CA GLN A 39 -39.64 -33.53 30.34
C GLN A 39 -39.25 -35.00 30.22
N THR A 40 -37.96 -35.29 30.08
CA THR A 40 -37.38 -36.59 30.44
C THR A 40 -36.04 -36.41 31.14
N THR A 41 -36.03 -36.88 32.38
CA THR A 41 -34.88 -37.24 33.21
C THR A 41 -33.94 -38.22 32.50
N GLY A 42 -32.62 -38.04 32.66
CA GLY A 42 -31.61 -39.04 32.27
C GLY A 42 -30.19 -38.58 32.57
N ALA A 43 -29.49 -39.31 33.45
CA ALA A 43 -28.10 -39.11 33.82
C ALA A 43 -27.12 -39.61 32.72
N LEU A 44 -25.81 -39.29 32.92
CA LEU A 44 -24.61 -39.76 32.20
C LEU A 44 -24.31 -38.92 30.93
N THR A 45 -23.13 -38.36 30.65
CA THR A 45 -21.74 -38.59 31.10
C THR A 45 -20.89 -37.40 30.62
N GLU A 46 -19.84 -37.04 31.35
CA GLU A 46 -18.82 -36.08 30.93
C GLU A 46 -18.22 -36.42 29.56
N THR A 47 -18.16 -35.43 28.67
CA THR A 47 -17.13 -35.36 27.63
C THR A 47 -16.53 -33.96 27.65
N GLU A 48 -15.51 -33.80 28.48
CA GLU A 48 -14.53 -32.72 28.34
C GLU A 48 -14.00 -32.72 26.90
N THR A 49 -14.33 -31.69 26.13
CA THR A 49 -13.64 -31.39 24.88
C THR A 49 -12.25 -30.84 25.22
N ARG A 50 -11.28 -31.76 25.32
CA ARG A 50 -9.85 -31.43 25.38
C ARG A 50 -9.49 -30.52 24.18
N PRO A 51 -8.77 -29.40 24.40
CA PRO A 51 -8.17 -28.68 23.29
C PRO A 51 -7.14 -29.58 22.59
N ALA A 52 -7.11 -29.51 21.26
CA ALA A 52 -6.18 -30.27 20.44
C ALA A 52 -4.72 -30.02 20.90
N PRO A 53 -3.87 -31.06 20.96
CA PRO A 53 -2.49 -30.88 21.37
C PRO A 53 -1.81 -29.90 20.42
N ALA A 54 -1.11 -28.92 21.00
CA ALA A 54 -0.28 -27.98 20.27
C ALA A 54 0.64 -28.79 19.33
N GLY A 55 0.36 -28.71 18.02
CA GLY A 55 1.21 -29.33 17.02
C GLY A 55 2.60 -28.76 17.20
N ASN A 56 3.57 -29.65 17.44
CA ASN A 56 4.98 -29.33 17.54
C ASN A 56 5.35 -28.39 16.37
N MET A 57 5.69 -27.13 16.68
CA MET A 57 6.40 -26.30 15.72
C MET A 57 7.74 -26.98 15.49
N GLU A 58 7.90 -27.59 14.32
CA GLU A 58 9.19 -28.08 13.90
C GLU A 58 10.20 -26.92 13.94
N PRO A 59 11.42 -27.16 14.45
CA PRO A 59 12.44 -26.13 14.51
C PRO A 59 12.79 -25.68 13.09
N VAL A 60 12.45 -24.45 12.74
CA VAL A 60 12.88 -23.82 11.49
C VAL A 60 14.35 -23.47 11.63
N LYS A 61 15.22 -24.30 11.03
CA LYS A 61 16.45 -23.92 10.32
C LYS A 61 17.19 -25.18 9.89
N GLU A 62 16.90 -25.65 8.67
CA GLU A 62 17.85 -26.51 7.95
C GLU A 62 17.78 -26.23 6.44
N GLY A 63 18.74 -25.44 5.97
CA GLY A 63 19.65 -25.85 4.89
C GLY A 63 19.09 -26.33 3.54
N ARG A 64 17.85 -26.03 3.14
CA ARG A 64 17.45 -26.26 1.73
C ARG A 64 18.03 -25.12 0.89
N MET A 65 19.20 -25.32 0.28
CA MET A 65 19.60 -24.52 -0.88
C MET A 65 18.46 -24.59 -1.89
N ARG A 66 17.71 -23.49 -2.02
CA ARG A 66 16.55 -23.41 -2.91
C ARG A 66 16.95 -22.67 -4.17
N ASN A 67 16.68 -23.33 -5.29
CA ASN A 67 16.99 -22.84 -6.62
C ASN A 67 15.95 -21.80 -6.99
N ILE A 68 16.37 -20.54 -7.09
CA ILE A 68 15.59 -19.51 -7.80
C ILE A 68 15.27 -20.08 -9.18
N ASN A 69 13.98 -20.28 -9.47
CA ASN A 69 13.57 -20.87 -10.73
C ASN A 69 13.56 -19.79 -11.82
N ILE A 70 14.74 -19.56 -12.41
CA ILE A 70 14.95 -18.64 -13.53
C ILE A 70 14.56 -19.24 -14.89
N SER A 71 13.86 -20.39 -14.93
CA SER A 71 13.35 -20.92 -16.18
C SER A 71 12.34 -19.96 -16.82
N PRO A 72 12.25 -19.90 -18.16
CA PRO A 72 11.29 -19.02 -18.82
C PRO A 72 9.84 -19.23 -18.36
N SER A 73 9.43 -20.49 -18.14
CA SER A 73 8.10 -20.81 -17.61
C SER A 73 7.91 -20.35 -16.16
N GLY A 74 8.95 -20.45 -15.32
CA GLY A 74 8.93 -19.94 -13.94
C GLY A 74 8.79 -18.41 -13.90
N ILE A 75 9.56 -17.69 -14.72
CA ILE A 75 9.47 -16.22 -14.81
C ILE A 75 8.09 -15.78 -15.33
N ILE A 76 7.59 -16.42 -16.38
CA ILE A 76 6.27 -16.11 -16.95
C ILE A 76 5.16 -16.37 -15.93
N GLY A 77 5.19 -17.53 -15.25
CA GLY A 77 4.20 -17.87 -14.22
C GLY A 77 4.22 -16.88 -13.06
N ALA A 78 5.42 -16.50 -12.59
CA ALA A 78 5.59 -15.51 -11.55
C ALA A 78 5.00 -14.14 -11.95
N LEU A 79 5.37 -13.61 -13.11
CA LEU A 79 4.87 -12.31 -13.60
C LEU A 79 3.35 -12.33 -13.83
N LYS A 80 2.83 -13.42 -14.38
CA LYS A 80 1.40 -13.64 -14.59
C LYS A 80 0.63 -13.62 -13.27
N CYS A 81 1.11 -14.36 -12.26
CA CYS A 81 0.51 -14.38 -10.92
C CYS A 81 0.60 -13.00 -10.26
N MET A 82 1.77 -12.36 -10.30
CA MET A 82 1.99 -11.05 -9.72
C MET A 82 1.10 -9.97 -10.35
N LEU A 83 0.93 -9.98 -11.68
CA LEU A 83 -0.01 -9.06 -12.36
C LEU A 83 -1.44 -9.28 -11.85
N SER A 84 -1.88 -10.53 -11.72
CA SER A 84 -3.22 -10.82 -11.21
C SER A 84 -3.40 -10.44 -9.74
N PHE A 85 -2.36 -10.61 -8.93
CA PHE A 85 -2.38 -10.35 -7.50
C PHE A 85 -2.35 -8.84 -7.20
N PHE A 86 -1.32 -8.15 -7.69
CA PHE A 86 -1.03 -6.76 -7.37
C PHE A 86 -1.85 -5.74 -8.16
N THR A 87 -2.58 -6.16 -9.21
CA THR A 87 -3.31 -5.22 -10.08
C THR A 87 -4.78 -5.61 -10.27
N ILE A 88 -5.55 -4.73 -10.88
CA ILE A 88 -6.95 -4.96 -11.27
C ILE A 88 -7.11 -5.98 -12.41
N ILE A 89 -6.04 -6.25 -13.15
CA ILE A 89 -6.06 -7.20 -14.28
C ILE A 89 -6.29 -8.60 -13.73
N ARG A 90 -7.38 -9.26 -14.16
CA ARG A 90 -7.67 -10.64 -13.77
C ARG A 90 -7.10 -11.61 -14.80
N ILE A 91 -6.18 -12.46 -14.35
CA ILE A 91 -5.57 -13.50 -15.18
C ILE A 91 -5.88 -14.85 -14.52
N ASN A 92 -6.13 -15.90 -15.30
CA ASN A 92 -6.32 -17.25 -14.76
C ASN A 92 -4.97 -17.78 -14.26
N VAL A 93 -4.78 -17.78 -12.94
CA VAL A 93 -3.57 -18.22 -12.24
C VAL A 93 -3.80 -19.63 -11.69
N ASP A 94 -2.84 -20.53 -11.88
CA ASP A 94 -2.84 -21.86 -11.27
C ASP A 94 -1.86 -21.96 -10.09
N GLU A 95 -1.83 -23.12 -9.42
CA GLU A 95 -0.95 -23.33 -8.26
C GLU A 95 0.55 -23.21 -8.61
N LYS A 96 0.94 -23.55 -9.84
CA LYS A 96 2.34 -23.45 -10.28
C LYS A 96 2.75 -21.99 -10.48
N ASP A 97 1.84 -21.18 -11.00
CA ASP A 97 2.03 -19.74 -11.14
C ASP A 97 2.20 -19.08 -9.75
N MET A 98 1.42 -19.51 -8.75
CA MET A 98 1.54 -19.03 -7.36
C MET A 98 2.88 -19.43 -6.73
N GLU A 99 3.28 -20.70 -6.87
CA GLU A 99 4.59 -21.16 -6.38
C GLU A 99 5.74 -20.42 -7.07
N ALA A 100 5.61 -20.18 -8.38
CA ALA A 100 6.59 -19.41 -9.14
C ALA A 100 6.69 -17.95 -8.65
N MET A 101 5.57 -17.31 -8.31
CA MET A 101 5.57 -15.97 -7.70
C MET A 101 6.28 -15.98 -6.34
N ASP A 102 5.95 -16.95 -5.47
CA ASP A 102 6.56 -17.05 -4.15
C ASP A 102 8.08 -17.23 -4.25
N GLN A 103 8.57 -18.03 -5.20
CA GLN A 103 10.00 -18.27 -5.44
C GLN A 103 10.71 -17.12 -6.15
N ASN A 104 10.00 -16.29 -6.91
CA ASN A 104 10.57 -15.23 -7.74
C ASN A 104 10.08 -13.84 -7.36
N PHE A 105 9.85 -13.58 -6.06
CA PHE A 105 9.41 -12.27 -5.58
C PHE A 105 10.39 -11.12 -5.95
N TRP A 106 11.65 -11.44 -6.25
CA TRP A 106 12.64 -10.50 -6.78
C TRP A 106 12.20 -9.77 -8.08
N LEU A 107 11.22 -10.31 -8.80
CA LEU A 107 10.60 -9.71 -10.00
C LEU A 107 9.56 -8.61 -9.69
N ALA A 108 9.23 -8.35 -8.41
CA ALA A 108 8.26 -7.32 -8.04
C ALA A 108 8.52 -5.93 -8.67
N PRO A 109 9.76 -5.45 -8.87
CA PRO A 109 10.04 -4.19 -9.57
C PRO A 109 9.46 -4.12 -11.00
N VAL A 110 9.29 -5.26 -11.69
CA VAL A 110 8.61 -5.29 -13.01
C VAL A 110 7.15 -4.87 -12.89
N ILE A 111 6.46 -5.28 -11.83
CA ILE A 111 5.09 -4.85 -11.56
C ILE A 111 5.05 -3.37 -11.19
N GLY A 112 6.08 -2.90 -10.49
CA GLY A 112 6.31 -1.49 -10.23
C GLY A 112 6.38 -0.69 -11.52
N LEU A 113 7.13 -1.18 -12.51
CA LEU A 113 7.19 -0.56 -13.83
C LEU A 113 5.81 -0.54 -14.51
N VAL A 114 5.05 -1.65 -14.47
CA VAL A 114 3.71 -1.72 -15.09
C VAL A 114 2.75 -0.73 -14.43
N THR A 115 2.68 -0.69 -13.10
CA THR A 115 1.87 0.29 -12.35
C THR A 115 2.34 1.72 -12.62
N GLY A 116 3.66 1.93 -12.68
CA GLY A 116 4.28 3.20 -13.01
C GLY A 116 3.95 3.69 -14.42
N ILE A 117 3.87 2.78 -15.42
CA ILE A 117 3.44 3.12 -16.79
C ILE A 117 1.98 3.58 -16.80
N VAL A 118 1.10 2.90 -16.07
CA VAL A 118 -0.30 3.32 -15.95
C VAL A 118 -0.40 4.71 -15.31
N GLY A 119 0.33 4.93 -14.22
CA GLY A 119 0.39 6.23 -13.56
C GLY A 119 0.98 7.33 -14.45
N PHE A 120 2.06 7.03 -15.17
CA PHE A 120 2.69 7.92 -16.14
C PHE A 120 1.71 8.32 -17.25
N ILE A 121 1.04 7.35 -17.89
CA ILE A 121 0.09 7.62 -18.98
C ILE A 121 -1.07 8.45 -18.46
N ALA A 122 -1.63 8.12 -17.29
CA ALA A 122 -2.70 8.91 -16.69
C ALA A 122 -2.25 10.36 -16.43
N CYS A 123 -1.13 10.56 -15.75
CA CYS A 123 -0.60 11.89 -15.48
C CYS A 123 -0.32 12.67 -16.77
N LEU A 124 0.26 12.01 -17.78
CA LEU A 124 0.57 12.63 -19.07
C LEU A 124 -0.69 13.07 -19.82
N ILE A 125 -1.74 12.24 -19.86
CA ILE A 125 -3.03 12.60 -20.50
C ILE A 125 -3.62 13.84 -19.83
N PHE A 126 -3.66 13.86 -18.50
CA PHE A 126 -4.24 14.98 -17.75
C PHE A 126 -3.37 16.24 -17.82
N ALA A 127 -2.04 16.11 -17.83
CA ALA A 127 -1.13 17.21 -18.09
C ALA A 127 -1.34 17.79 -19.51
N LEU A 128 -1.47 16.94 -20.53
CA LEU A 128 -1.76 17.35 -21.92
C LEU A 128 -3.13 18.01 -22.09
N ALA A 129 -4.09 17.66 -21.24
CA ALA A 129 -5.39 18.31 -21.17
C ALA A 129 -5.37 19.67 -20.44
N GLY A 130 -4.21 20.11 -19.94
CA GLY A 130 -4.04 21.42 -19.29
C GLY A 130 -4.57 21.49 -17.86
N LEU A 131 -4.68 20.35 -17.17
CA LEU A 131 -5.10 20.35 -15.77
C LEU A 131 -4.07 21.02 -14.86
N SER A 132 -4.54 21.52 -13.72
CA SER A 132 -3.71 22.23 -12.75
C SER A 132 -2.70 21.34 -12.05
N ASN A 133 -1.68 21.97 -11.47
CA ASN A 133 -0.59 21.38 -10.67
C ASN A 133 -1.09 20.61 -9.44
N ILE A 134 -2.36 20.74 -9.09
CA ILE A 134 -3.00 20.02 -7.99
C ILE A 134 -3.59 18.70 -8.51
N LEU A 135 -4.20 18.73 -9.69
CA LEU A 135 -4.96 17.59 -10.21
C LEU A 135 -4.05 16.48 -10.77
N VAL A 136 -2.90 16.82 -11.35
CA VAL A 136 -1.96 15.81 -11.86
C VAL A 136 -1.40 14.92 -10.73
N PRO A 137 -0.90 15.46 -9.60
CA PRO A 137 -0.55 14.66 -8.41
C PRO A 137 -1.71 13.82 -7.83
N ILE A 138 -2.94 14.34 -7.85
CA ILE A 138 -4.12 13.56 -7.43
C ILE A 138 -4.33 12.37 -8.36
N VAL A 139 -4.24 12.59 -9.68
CA VAL A 139 -4.31 11.53 -10.69
C VAL A 139 -3.19 10.50 -10.53
N ALA A 140 -1.97 10.94 -10.18
CA ALA A 140 -0.86 10.05 -9.90
C ALA A 140 -1.20 9.04 -8.80
N ILE A 141 -1.64 9.52 -7.63
CA ILE A 141 -1.99 8.66 -6.50
C ILE A 141 -3.24 7.82 -6.82
N ALA A 142 -4.29 8.44 -7.37
CA ALA A 142 -5.54 7.76 -7.68
C ALA A 142 -5.35 6.62 -8.69
N SER A 143 -4.57 6.84 -9.75
CA SER A 143 -4.31 5.81 -10.76
C SER A 143 -3.57 4.61 -10.19
N VAL A 144 -2.53 4.83 -9.36
CA VAL A 144 -1.79 3.76 -8.68
C VAL A 144 -2.70 3.00 -7.71
N TYR A 145 -3.53 3.70 -6.93
CA TYR A 145 -4.43 3.07 -5.96
C TYR A 145 -5.52 2.25 -6.63
N ILE A 146 -6.21 2.81 -7.62
CA ILE A 146 -7.25 2.11 -8.36
C ILE A 146 -6.65 0.91 -9.10
N PHE A 147 -5.51 1.09 -9.78
CA PHE A 147 -4.88 0.01 -10.53
C PHE A 147 -4.41 -1.13 -9.61
N SER A 148 -3.98 -0.83 -8.38
CA SER A 148 -3.62 -1.82 -7.36
C SER A 148 -4.79 -2.27 -6.48
N LYS A 149 -6.03 -1.86 -6.77
CA LYS A 149 -7.24 -2.18 -5.99
C LYS A 149 -7.14 -1.76 -4.52
N PHE A 150 -6.42 -0.68 -4.22
CA PHE A 150 -6.12 -0.19 -2.87
C PHE A 150 -5.37 -1.19 -1.98
N LEU A 151 -4.77 -2.25 -2.55
CA LEU A 151 -4.11 -3.32 -1.79
C LEU A 151 -3.05 -2.81 -0.80
N HIS A 152 -2.19 -1.89 -1.22
CA HIS A 152 -1.14 -1.37 -0.35
C HIS A 152 -1.66 -0.31 0.63
N PHE A 153 -2.72 0.42 0.25
CA PHE A 153 -3.37 1.40 1.11
C PHE A 153 -4.09 0.71 2.28
N ASP A 154 -4.75 -0.41 2.01
CA ASP A 154 -5.35 -1.30 3.02
C ASP A 154 -4.28 -1.76 4.01
N GLY A 155 -3.16 -2.30 3.50
CA GLY A 155 -2.04 -2.70 4.35
C GLY A 155 -1.41 -1.56 5.17
N LEU A 156 -1.43 -0.33 4.66
CA LEU A 156 -0.99 0.86 5.41
C LEU A 156 -1.95 1.20 6.56
N ALA A 157 -3.26 1.11 6.32
CA ALA A 157 -4.27 1.34 7.35
C ALA A 157 -4.16 0.29 8.46
N ASP A 158 -4.11 -0.99 8.10
CA ASP A 158 -3.95 -2.10 9.04
C ASP A 158 -2.65 -1.99 9.83
N PHE A 159 -1.54 -1.67 9.15
CA PHE A 159 -0.26 -1.41 9.81
C PHE A 159 -0.36 -0.23 10.79
N GLY A 160 -1.06 0.84 10.41
CA GLY A 160 -1.27 1.99 11.28
C GLY A 160 -2.04 1.64 12.55
N ASP A 161 -3.13 0.89 12.44
CA ASP A 161 -3.87 0.41 13.62
C ASP A 161 -3.02 -0.50 14.48
N GLY A 162 -2.26 -1.42 13.86
CA GLY A 162 -1.30 -2.27 14.53
C GLY A 162 -0.23 -1.49 15.29
N MET A 163 0.27 -0.37 14.75
CA MET A 163 1.39 0.38 15.33
C MET A 163 1.00 1.35 16.45
N ILE A 164 -0.23 1.88 16.44
CA ILE A 164 -0.67 2.93 17.37
C ILE A 164 -1.22 2.34 18.70
N VAL A 165 -1.29 1.02 18.82
CA VAL A 165 -1.59 0.32 20.07
C VAL A 165 -0.65 0.79 21.19
N SER A 166 -1.23 1.25 22.30
CA SER A 166 -0.48 1.78 23.44
C SER A 166 0.01 0.71 24.43
N SER A 167 -0.47 -0.53 24.32
CA SER A 167 0.02 -1.61 25.17
C SER A 167 1.40 -2.08 24.70
N GLY A 168 2.23 -2.55 25.64
CA GLY A 168 3.55 -3.11 25.30
C GLY A 168 3.50 -4.56 24.80
N ASN A 169 2.30 -5.14 24.64
CA ASN A 169 2.13 -6.55 24.32
C ASN A 169 1.99 -6.75 22.81
N LYS A 170 2.87 -7.58 22.24
CA LYS A 170 2.88 -7.93 20.81
C LYS A 170 1.55 -8.49 20.33
N GLU A 171 0.85 -9.25 21.15
CA GLU A 171 -0.44 -9.87 20.81
C GLU A 171 -1.52 -8.82 20.53
N ASP A 172 -1.48 -7.67 21.20
CA ASP A 172 -2.43 -6.59 20.98
C ASP A 172 -2.16 -5.85 19.67
N HIS A 173 -0.89 -5.60 19.34
CA HIS A 173 -0.47 -5.08 18.04
C HIS A 173 -0.92 -5.99 16.89
N VAL A 174 -0.73 -7.32 17.03
CA VAL A 174 -1.15 -8.30 16.03
C VAL A 174 -2.66 -8.40 15.92
N ARG A 175 -3.39 -8.24 17.02
CA ARG A 175 -4.86 -8.23 17.00
C ARG A 175 -5.39 -7.02 16.25
N ALA A 176 -4.85 -5.83 16.49
CA ALA A 176 -5.24 -4.61 15.78
C ALA A 176 -4.89 -4.67 14.29
N LEU A 177 -3.71 -5.19 13.93
CA LEU A 177 -3.29 -5.41 12.54
C LEU A 177 -4.24 -6.33 11.75
N LYS A 178 -4.96 -7.24 12.42
CA LYS A 178 -5.87 -8.21 11.79
C LYS A 178 -7.34 -7.86 11.97
N ASP A 179 -7.64 -6.72 12.58
CA ASP A 179 -9.01 -6.27 12.74
C ASP A 179 -9.56 -5.88 11.36
N SER A 180 -10.77 -6.32 11.05
CA SER A 180 -11.42 -5.94 9.78
C SER A 180 -12.00 -4.53 9.81
N ARG A 181 -12.01 -3.87 10.98
CA ARG A 181 -12.43 -2.49 11.16
C ARG A 181 -11.22 -1.57 11.19
N VAL A 182 -11.29 -0.49 10.42
CA VAL A 182 -10.31 0.59 10.47
C VAL A 182 -10.51 1.43 11.73
N GLY A 183 -9.45 1.61 12.50
CA GLY A 183 -9.39 2.47 13.68
C GLY A 183 -8.81 3.85 13.39
N ALA A 184 -8.74 4.69 14.43
CA ALA A 184 -8.19 6.03 14.33
C ALA A 184 -6.68 6.03 14.04
N GLY A 185 -5.96 4.98 14.45
CA GLY A 185 -4.53 4.83 14.17
C GLY A 185 -4.27 4.59 12.70
N GLY A 186 -5.00 3.63 12.11
CA GLY A 186 -4.95 3.32 10.67
C GLY A 186 -5.33 4.51 9.82
N LEU A 187 -6.45 5.16 10.13
CA LEU A 187 -6.87 6.39 9.42
C LEU A 187 -5.83 7.51 9.54
N GLY A 188 -5.30 7.76 10.75
CA GLY A 188 -4.32 8.83 10.99
C GLY A 188 -3.00 8.61 10.24
N VAL A 189 -2.48 7.38 10.25
CA VAL A 189 -1.26 7.00 9.52
C VAL A 189 -1.50 7.09 8.01
N ALA A 190 -2.59 6.50 7.51
CA ALA A 190 -2.91 6.52 6.09
C ALA A 190 -3.08 7.96 5.56
N LEU A 191 -3.82 8.81 6.28
CA LEU A 191 -4.01 10.20 5.91
C LEU A 191 -2.67 10.97 5.90
N THR A 192 -1.83 10.78 6.92
CA THR A 192 -0.54 11.46 7.01
C THR A 192 0.37 11.10 5.84
N VAL A 193 0.51 9.80 5.54
CA VAL A 193 1.36 9.32 4.44
C VAL A 193 0.83 9.75 3.07
N VAL A 194 -0.49 9.66 2.85
CA VAL A 194 -1.11 10.09 1.59
C VAL A 194 -0.96 11.59 1.38
N LEU A 195 -1.23 12.41 2.40
CA LEU A 195 -1.10 13.86 2.30
C LEU A 195 0.35 14.27 2.07
N LEU A 196 1.32 13.69 2.79
CA LEU A 196 2.74 13.97 2.55
C LEU A 196 3.16 13.55 1.14
N THR A 197 2.70 12.40 0.64
CA THR A 197 2.97 11.95 -0.73
C THR A 197 2.38 12.93 -1.75
N LEU A 198 1.14 13.34 -1.56
CA LEU A 198 0.44 14.27 -2.44
C LEU A 198 1.14 15.63 -2.49
N LEU A 199 1.43 16.21 -1.33
CA LEU A 199 2.14 17.49 -1.22
C LEU A 199 3.54 17.37 -1.83
N SER A 200 4.22 16.23 -1.63
CA SER A 200 5.56 16.06 -2.21
C SER A 200 5.53 16.00 -3.74
N TYR A 201 4.51 15.39 -4.35
CA TYR A 201 4.33 15.45 -5.79
C TYR A 201 4.00 16.86 -6.30
N MET A 202 3.24 17.66 -5.54
CA MET A 202 2.97 19.05 -5.90
C MET A 202 4.25 19.92 -5.87
N GLU A 203 5.11 19.71 -4.88
CA GLU A 203 6.39 20.43 -4.77
C GLU A 203 7.44 19.96 -5.79
N PHE A 204 7.29 18.73 -6.31
CA PHE A 204 8.20 18.18 -7.33
C PHE A 204 8.27 19.05 -8.59
N ASP A 205 7.16 19.72 -8.93
CA ASP A 205 7.08 20.63 -10.07
C ASP A 205 7.61 22.04 -9.76
N ALA A 206 7.49 22.51 -8.51
CA ALA A 206 7.94 23.84 -8.08
C ALA A 206 9.47 23.99 -8.13
N ILE A 207 10.17 22.87 -7.93
CA ILE A 207 11.62 22.73 -7.92
C ILE A 207 12.27 23.21 -9.22
N PHE A 208 11.76 22.88 -10.40
CA PHE A 208 12.44 23.27 -11.64
C PHE A 208 12.25 24.76 -12.01
N GLY A 209 11.57 25.56 -11.17
CA GLY A 209 11.54 27.02 -11.24
C GLY A 209 10.97 27.58 -12.55
N MET A 210 10.26 26.76 -13.32
CA MET A 210 9.81 27.11 -14.67
C MET A 210 8.31 27.39 -14.71
N PRO A 211 7.85 28.32 -15.56
CA PRO A 211 6.44 28.67 -15.66
C PRO A 211 5.57 27.47 -15.99
N ILE A 212 4.37 27.43 -15.40
CA ILE A 212 3.32 26.37 -15.44
C ILE A 212 2.92 25.90 -16.86
N HIS A 213 3.44 26.52 -17.93
CA HIS A 213 3.19 26.20 -19.33
C HIS A 213 4.38 25.52 -20.04
N ASN A 214 5.42 25.08 -19.33
CA ASN A 214 6.57 24.40 -19.92
C ASN A 214 6.36 22.88 -20.00
N TRP A 215 6.88 22.26 -21.06
CA TRP A 215 6.79 20.81 -21.26
C TRP A 215 7.53 20.00 -20.17
N THR A 216 8.55 20.57 -19.52
CA THR A 216 9.24 19.93 -18.39
C THR A 216 8.30 19.66 -17.22
N PHE A 217 7.37 20.59 -16.95
CA PHE A 217 6.32 20.43 -15.95
C PHE A 217 5.34 19.30 -16.31
N MET A 218 5.06 19.10 -17.60
CA MET A 218 4.19 18.02 -18.07
C MET A 218 4.83 16.63 -17.97
N ILE A 219 6.13 16.53 -17.73
CA ILE A 219 6.91 15.27 -17.77
C ILE A 219 7.46 14.91 -16.38
N GLY A 220 7.71 15.90 -15.51
CA GLY A 220 8.28 15.71 -14.16
C GLY A 220 7.50 14.72 -13.30
N VAL A 221 6.27 15.06 -12.90
CA VAL A 221 5.40 14.18 -12.10
C VAL A 221 5.16 12.82 -12.78
N PRO A 222 4.79 12.73 -14.08
CA PRO A 222 4.65 11.42 -14.73
C PRO A 222 5.91 10.54 -14.62
N MET A 223 7.10 11.09 -14.86
CA MET A 223 8.35 10.34 -14.78
C MET A 223 8.74 9.98 -13.34
N ALA A 224 8.41 10.84 -12.38
CA ALA A 224 8.56 10.55 -10.96
C ALA A 224 7.70 9.35 -10.56
N VAL A 225 6.41 9.34 -10.92
CA VAL A 225 5.52 8.20 -10.67
C VAL A 225 6.07 6.91 -11.27
N LEU A 226 6.51 6.96 -12.54
CA LEU A 226 7.08 5.79 -13.22
C LEU A 226 8.27 5.20 -12.46
N SER A 227 9.20 6.06 -12.00
CA SER A 227 10.44 5.62 -11.35
C SER A 227 10.20 5.21 -9.90
N ILE A 228 9.32 5.91 -9.18
CA ILE A 228 9.01 5.63 -7.78
C ILE A 228 8.26 4.30 -7.65
N GLU A 229 7.34 3.98 -8.55
CA GLU A 229 6.64 2.68 -8.49
C GLU A 229 7.59 1.48 -8.65
N VAL A 230 8.70 1.62 -9.39
CA VAL A 230 9.77 0.61 -9.43
C VAL A 230 10.48 0.51 -8.06
N LEU A 231 10.83 1.65 -7.46
CA LEU A 231 11.54 1.71 -6.19
C LEU A 231 10.73 1.18 -4.99
N VAL A 232 9.43 1.46 -4.92
CA VAL A 232 8.59 0.97 -3.82
C VAL A 232 8.42 -0.54 -3.85
N LYS A 233 8.41 -1.14 -5.05
CA LYS A 233 8.44 -2.60 -5.22
C LYS A 233 9.78 -3.21 -4.85
N TYR A 234 10.87 -2.52 -5.15
CA TYR A 234 12.19 -2.90 -4.62
C TYR A 234 12.23 -2.88 -3.09
N SER A 235 11.65 -1.85 -2.46
CA SER A 235 11.54 -1.76 -1.00
C SER A 235 10.74 -2.93 -0.39
N GLN A 236 9.68 -3.39 -1.04
CA GLN A 236 8.95 -4.60 -0.62
C GLN A 236 9.84 -5.85 -0.65
N VAL A 237 10.67 -6.02 -1.67
CA VAL A 237 11.62 -7.15 -1.74
C VAL A 237 12.63 -7.05 -0.60
N VAL A 238 13.16 -5.86 -0.32
CA VAL A 238 14.08 -5.63 0.80
C VAL A 238 13.40 -5.98 2.13
N ALA A 239 12.17 -5.51 2.36
CA ALA A 239 11.42 -5.84 3.57
C ALA A 239 11.15 -7.34 3.71
N ALA A 240 10.85 -8.03 2.60
CA ALA A 240 10.67 -9.48 2.58
C ALA A 240 11.99 -10.21 2.90
N THR A 241 13.13 -9.76 2.37
CA THR A 241 14.45 -10.37 2.64
C THR A 241 14.85 -10.31 4.13
N PHE A 242 14.52 -9.22 4.82
CA PHE A 242 14.86 -9.04 6.25
C PHE A 242 13.71 -9.37 7.20
N GLY A 243 12.56 -9.78 6.67
CA GLY A 243 11.35 -10.08 7.43
C GLY A 243 11.27 -11.52 7.93
N ASN A 244 10.71 -11.73 9.11
CA ASN A 244 10.31 -13.08 9.54
C ASN A 244 8.94 -13.42 8.89
N PRO A 245 8.76 -14.60 8.28
CA PRO A 245 7.50 -14.93 7.62
C PRO A 245 6.36 -15.10 8.65
N GLY A 246 5.24 -14.42 8.40
CA GLY A 246 4.03 -14.49 9.22
C GLY A 246 3.03 -15.56 8.77
N ASN A 247 1.76 -15.19 8.69
CA ASN A 247 0.68 -16.01 8.16
C ASN A 247 0.07 -15.37 6.89
N GLY A 248 -0.66 -16.14 6.10
CA GLY A 248 -1.34 -15.67 4.89
C GLY A 248 -0.49 -15.78 3.62
N MET A 249 -1.07 -15.38 2.47
CA MET A 249 -0.49 -15.60 1.15
C MET A 249 0.89 -14.96 0.98
N ALA A 250 1.07 -13.73 1.45
CA ALA A 250 2.35 -13.03 1.38
C ALA A 250 3.44 -13.59 2.31
N SER A 251 3.09 -14.45 3.28
CA SER A 251 4.09 -15.12 4.14
C SER A 251 5.02 -16.03 3.33
N ASN A 252 4.51 -16.69 2.28
CA ASN A 252 5.34 -17.55 1.44
C ASN A 252 6.35 -16.74 0.62
N GLN A 253 5.96 -15.56 0.15
CA GLN A 253 6.85 -14.62 -0.53
C GLN A 253 8.00 -14.22 0.42
N VAL A 254 7.69 -13.82 1.65
CA VAL A 254 8.70 -13.50 2.68
C VAL A 254 9.60 -14.71 2.97
N ARG A 255 9.01 -15.90 3.16
CA ARG A 255 9.73 -17.15 3.44
C ARG A 255 10.71 -17.56 2.33
N ASN A 256 10.44 -17.16 1.10
CA ASN A 256 11.20 -17.55 -0.09
C ASN A 256 12.08 -16.42 -0.63
N THR A 257 12.05 -15.23 -0.01
CA THR A 257 12.91 -14.10 -0.41
C THR A 257 14.16 -14.07 0.47
N ASP A 258 15.33 -14.25 -0.14
CA ASP A 258 16.63 -14.25 0.56
C ASP A 258 17.59 -13.19 0.00
N MET A 259 18.87 -13.28 0.34
CA MET A 259 19.91 -12.36 -0.15
C MET A 259 20.17 -12.49 -1.66
N ASN A 260 20.00 -13.68 -2.24
CA ASN A 260 20.16 -13.85 -3.69
C ASN A 260 19.00 -13.18 -4.43
N SER A 261 17.77 -13.33 -3.94
CA SER A 261 16.61 -12.58 -4.42
C SER A 261 16.81 -11.07 -4.30
N LEU A 262 17.39 -10.59 -3.21
CA LEU A 262 17.72 -9.17 -3.03
C LEU A 262 18.75 -8.69 -4.06
N ILE A 263 19.82 -9.45 -4.31
CA ILE A 263 20.85 -9.10 -5.30
C ILE A 263 20.22 -9.03 -6.69
N LEU A 264 19.44 -10.04 -7.09
CA LEU A 264 18.75 -10.06 -8.38
C LEU A 264 17.78 -8.88 -8.52
N SER A 265 16.97 -8.61 -7.48
CA SER A 265 16.02 -7.49 -7.48
C SER A 265 16.74 -6.14 -7.52
N SER A 266 17.88 -6.01 -6.85
CA SER A 266 18.71 -4.80 -6.88
C SER A 266 19.23 -4.55 -8.29
N VAL A 267 19.83 -5.55 -8.95
CA VAL A 267 20.32 -5.44 -10.33
C VAL A 267 19.18 -5.09 -11.29
N LEU A 268 18.05 -5.79 -11.19
CA LEU A 268 16.86 -5.52 -11.99
C LEU A 268 16.37 -4.08 -11.79
N THR A 269 16.25 -3.63 -10.55
CA THR A 269 15.80 -2.27 -10.20
C THR A 269 16.72 -1.22 -10.78
N LEU A 270 18.04 -1.40 -10.68
CA LEU A 270 19.03 -0.47 -11.25
C LEU A 270 18.91 -0.39 -12.79
N ILE A 271 18.69 -1.52 -13.46
CA ILE A 271 18.45 -1.56 -14.92
C ILE A 271 17.17 -0.81 -15.28
N LEU A 272 16.07 -1.10 -14.59
CA LEU A 272 14.77 -0.46 -14.85
C LEU A 272 14.85 1.05 -14.60
N LEU A 273 15.47 1.48 -13.52
CA LEU A 273 15.66 2.90 -13.23
C LEU A 273 16.57 3.58 -14.27
N ALA A 274 17.59 2.89 -14.79
CA ALA A 274 18.45 3.46 -15.82
C ALA A 274 17.65 3.68 -17.11
N ILE A 275 16.76 2.75 -17.46
CA ILE A 275 15.85 2.87 -18.60
C ILE A 275 14.88 4.04 -18.39
N THR A 276 14.18 4.13 -17.25
CA THR A 276 13.23 5.23 -16.99
C THR A 276 13.94 6.58 -16.97
N THR A 277 15.16 6.64 -16.43
CA THR A 277 15.99 7.84 -16.42
C THR A 277 16.39 8.29 -17.82
N VAL A 278 16.85 7.36 -18.68
CA VAL A 278 17.21 7.67 -20.07
C VAL A 278 16.00 8.15 -20.86
N ILE A 279 14.84 7.52 -20.66
CA ILE A 279 13.57 7.95 -21.29
C ILE A 279 13.21 9.37 -20.83
N GLY A 280 13.21 9.63 -19.52
CA GLY A 280 12.90 10.95 -18.97
C GLY A 280 13.86 12.03 -19.48
N TRP A 281 15.16 11.73 -19.47
CA TRP A 281 16.19 12.63 -20.02
C TRP A 281 15.96 12.93 -21.50
N ALA A 282 15.67 11.91 -22.32
CA ALA A 282 15.36 12.10 -23.74
C ALA A 282 14.10 12.95 -23.94
N MET A 283 13.02 12.66 -23.20
CA MET A 283 11.77 13.41 -23.29
C MET A 283 11.97 14.89 -22.94
N ILE A 284 12.72 15.19 -21.87
CA ILE A 284 13.07 16.56 -21.49
C ILE A 284 13.93 17.21 -22.59
N ARG A 285 14.96 16.51 -23.07
CA ARG A 285 15.91 17.04 -24.07
C ARG A 285 15.28 17.41 -25.42
N TYR A 286 14.27 16.65 -25.85
CA TYR A 286 13.56 16.84 -27.12
C TYR A 286 12.27 17.65 -26.99
N SER A 287 11.87 18.04 -25.78
CA SER A 287 10.79 19.01 -25.60
C SER A 287 11.21 20.38 -26.18
N SER A 288 10.28 21.07 -26.85
CA SER A 288 10.54 22.16 -27.79
C SER A 288 11.01 23.49 -27.18
N LEU A 289 11.37 23.53 -25.90
CA LEU A 289 11.81 24.74 -25.19
C LEU A 289 13.10 24.44 -24.43
N GLY A 290 14.22 24.91 -24.99
CA GLY A 290 15.52 25.16 -24.35
C GLY A 290 15.93 24.16 -23.27
N ALA A 291 16.83 23.24 -23.62
CA ALA A 291 17.51 22.34 -22.69
C ALA A 291 17.94 23.10 -21.44
N VAL A 292 17.17 23.01 -20.36
CA VAL A 292 17.71 23.29 -19.04
C VAL A 292 18.80 22.24 -18.87
N PRO A 293 20.07 22.64 -18.79
CA PRO A 293 21.16 21.70 -18.69
C PRO A 293 21.10 21.13 -17.28
N ILE A 294 20.22 20.15 -17.05
CA ILE A 294 20.25 19.35 -15.83
C ILE A 294 21.56 18.57 -15.91
N PRO A 295 22.55 18.87 -15.06
CA PRO A 295 23.82 18.17 -15.11
C PRO A 295 23.58 16.68 -14.84
N GLY A 296 24.24 15.80 -15.59
CA GLY A 296 24.03 14.35 -15.44
C GLY A 296 24.31 13.84 -14.02
N TRP A 297 25.12 14.55 -13.23
CA TRP A 297 25.36 14.22 -11.83
C TRP A 297 24.12 14.42 -10.93
N HIS A 298 23.23 15.38 -11.22
CA HIS A 298 21.99 15.59 -10.44
C HIS A 298 21.07 14.38 -10.62
N ILE A 299 20.89 13.96 -11.87
CA ILE A 299 20.10 12.79 -12.22
C ILE A 299 20.69 11.54 -11.56
N GLY A 300 22.01 11.37 -11.63
CA GLY A 300 22.70 10.26 -10.95
C GLY A 300 22.53 10.29 -9.44
N LEU A 301 22.56 11.47 -8.81
CA LEU A 301 22.34 11.64 -7.38
C LEU A 301 20.91 11.25 -6.96
N MET A 302 19.89 11.75 -7.67
CA MET A 302 18.49 11.39 -7.41
C MET A 302 18.26 9.88 -7.56
N PHE A 303 18.83 9.28 -8.61
CA PHE A 303 18.78 7.84 -8.83
C PHE A 303 19.36 7.06 -7.65
N VAL A 304 20.58 7.40 -7.21
CA VAL A 304 21.26 6.67 -6.12
C VAL A 304 20.50 6.86 -4.82
N MET A 305 20.05 8.07 -4.53
CA MET A 305 19.36 8.37 -3.28
C MET A 305 17.97 7.74 -3.21
N GLY A 306 17.22 7.71 -4.32
CA GLY A 306 15.97 6.97 -4.39
C GLY A 306 16.17 5.47 -4.14
N PHE A 307 17.18 4.87 -4.77
CA PHE A 307 17.53 3.45 -4.58
C PHE A 307 17.94 3.14 -3.13
N VAL A 308 18.82 3.96 -2.54
CA VAL A 308 19.27 3.81 -1.15
C VAL A 308 18.09 4.01 -0.19
N MET A 309 17.25 5.03 -0.40
CA MET A 309 16.11 5.28 0.48
C MET A 309 15.09 4.14 0.44
N ALA A 310 14.81 3.57 -0.74
CA ALA A 310 13.98 2.39 -0.87
C ALA A 310 14.54 1.21 -0.06
N ALA A 311 15.86 0.95 -0.12
CA ALA A 311 16.49 -0.09 0.69
C ALA A 311 16.41 0.21 2.20
N VAL A 312 16.67 1.45 2.61
CA VAL A 312 16.60 1.87 4.01
C VAL A 312 15.20 1.68 4.57
N VAL A 313 14.17 2.15 3.88
CA VAL A 313 12.78 1.97 4.32
C VAL A 313 12.42 0.50 4.39
N GLY A 314 12.77 -0.31 3.40
CA GLY A 314 12.51 -1.76 3.43
C GLY A 314 13.13 -2.45 4.65
N VAL A 315 14.40 -2.15 4.97
CA VAL A 315 15.07 -2.68 6.17
C VAL A 315 14.39 -2.21 7.45
N LEU A 316 14.06 -0.91 7.54
CA LEU A 316 13.39 -0.34 8.70
C LEU A 316 12.01 -0.97 8.92
N MET A 317 11.22 -1.13 7.87
CA MET A 317 9.90 -1.74 7.93
C MET A 317 9.96 -3.20 8.37
N ALA A 318 10.94 -3.97 7.88
CA ALA A 318 11.18 -5.32 8.35
C ALA A 318 11.55 -5.34 9.84
N HIS A 319 12.46 -4.47 10.27
CA HIS A 319 12.89 -4.40 11.67
C HIS A 319 11.76 -4.00 12.62
N ILE A 320 11.02 -2.93 12.27
CA ILE A 320 9.87 -2.43 13.03
C ILE A 320 8.80 -3.53 13.13
N SER A 321 8.50 -4.22 12.04
CA SER A 321 7.46 -5.25 12.02
C SER A 321 7.87 -6.51 12.78
N ASN A 322 9.12 -6.96 12.63
CA ASN A 322 9.65 -8.07 13.42
C ASN A 322 9.65 -7.75 14.93
N LYS A 323 9.94 -6.50 15.29
CA LYS A 323 9.89 -6.04 16.69
C LYS A 323 8.46 -6.05 17.24
N ASN A 324 7.54 -5.35 16.58
CA ASN A 324 6.19 -5.09 17.10
C ASN A 324 5.22 -6.25 16.84
N PHE A 325 5.24 -6.88 15.67
CA PHE A 325 4.34 -7.97 15.29
C PHE A 325 4.99 -9.35 15.36
N GLY A 326 6.32 -9.43 15.20
CA GLY A 326 7.05 -10.70 15.11
C GLY A 326 7.22 -11.23 13.70
N PHE A 327 6.64 -10.56 12.69
CA PHE A 327 6.65 -11.02 11.32
C PHE A 327 6.48 -9.86 10.33
N VAL A 328 6.69 -10.17 9.05
CA VAL A 328 6.31 -9.39 7.87
C VAL A 328 5.25 -10.21 7.11
N ASN A 329 4.11 -9.61 6.82
CA ASN A 329 3.01 -10.17 6.02
C ASN A 329 2.62 -9.21 4.89
N GLY A 330 1.48 -9.47 4.23
CA GLY A 330 0.99 -8.65 3.11
C GLY A 330 0.75 -7.20 3.51
N ASP A 331 0.20 -6.96 4.69
CA ASP A 331 -0.15 -5.62 5.17
C ASP A 331 1.11 -4.80 5.44
N VAL A 332 2.12 -5.41 6.08
CA VAL A 332 3.44 -4.79 6.27
C VAL A 332 4.11 -4.48 4.93
N LEU A 333 4.05 -5.38 3.95
CA LEU A 333 4.59 -5.11 2.62
C LEU A 333 3.80 -4.00 1.92
N GLY A 334 2.48 -3.92 2.13
CA GLY A 334 1.62 -2.82 1.69
C GLY A 334 2.03 -1.48 2.29
N ALA A 335 2.13 -1.41 3.61
CA ALA A 335 2.64 -0.25 4.33
C ALA A 335 4.05 0.15 3.87
N THR A 336 4.92 -0.83 3.63
CA THR A 336 6.27 -0.60 3.10
C THR A 336 6.21 0.11 1.75
N ASN A 337 5.30 -0.29 0.86
CA ASN A 337 5.13 0.33 -0.44
C ASN A 337 4.75 1.82 -0.31
N GLU A 338 3.76 2.13 0.53
CA GLU A 338 3.24 3.48 0.71
C GLU A 338 4.22 4.41 1.45
N ILE A 339 4.82 3.93 2.54
CA ILE A 339 5.80 4.68 3.31
C ILE A 339 7.06 4.93 2.48
N SER A 340 7.50 3.96 1.68
CA SER A 340 8.64 4.14 0.78
C SER A 340 8.36 5.22 -0.27
N ARG A 341 7.16 5.25 -0.85
CA ARG A 341 6.77 6.29 -1.82
C ARG A 341 6.95 7.68 -1.21
N CYS A 342 6.40 7.87 -0.01
CA CYS A 342 6.49 9.12 0.73
C CYS A 342 7.95 9.49 1.04
N ALA A 343 8.74 8.56 1.60
CA ALA A 343 10.13 8.81 1.99
C ALA A 343 11.05 9.13 0.80
N ILE A 344 10.89 8.43 -0.34
CA ILE A 344 11.66 8.66 -1.56
C ILE A 344 11.37 10.06 -2.12
N LEU A 345 10.10 10.47 -2.15
CA LEU A 345 9.72 11.81 -2.57
C LEU A 345 10.33 12.86 -1.64
N LEU A 346 10.15 12.73 -0.33
CA LEU A 346 10.68 13.69 0.64
C LEU A 346 12.20 13.83 0.57
N VAL A 347 12.95 12.73 0.49
CA VAL A 347 14.42 12.82 0.38
C VAL A 347 14.84 13.48 -0.93
N THR A 348 14.10 13.24 -2.02
CA THR A 348 14.37 13.88 -3.31
C THR A 348 14.17 15.39 -3.20
N LEU A 349 13.05 15.83 -2.60
CA LEU A 349 12.78 17.25 -2.38
C LEU A 349 13.83 17.91 -1.47
N LEU A 350 14.24 17.24 -0.39
CA LEU A 350 15.23 17.77 0.55
C LEU A 350 16.60 17.98 -0.11
N ILE A 351 17.02 17.01 -0.92
CA ILE A 351 18.29 17.11 -1.66
C ILE A 351 18.21 18.24 -2.69
N GLU A 352 17.10 18.33 -3.41
CA GLU A 352 16.93 19.32 -4.45
C GLU A 352 16.86 20.74 -3.89
N GLY A 353 16.14 20.93 -2.78
CA GLY A 353 16.16 22.19 -2.03
C GLY A 353 17.56 22.55 -1.53
N PHE A 354 18.35 21.56 -1.07
CA PHE A 354 19.74 21.78 -0.70
C PHE A 354 20.58 22.22 -1.90
N ILE A 355 20.48 21.53 -3.04
CA ILE A 355 21.23 21.84 -4.26
C ILE A 355 20.92 23.27 -4.74
N MET A 356 19.66 23.70 -4.75
CA MET A 356 19.31 25.05 -5.21
C MET A 356 19.76 26.17 -4.28
N THR A 357 20.03 25.85 -3.02
CA THR A 357 20.47 26.84 -2.03
C THR A 357 21.94 27.23 -2.22
N TRP A 358 22.74 26.41 -2.92
CA TRP A 358 24.20 26.57 -3.06
C TRP A 358 24.66 26.78 -4.50
#